data_AF-A0A2V9K632-F1
#
_entry.id   AF-A0A2V9K632-F1
#
_cell.length_a   1.000
_cell.length_b   1.000
_cell.length_c   1.000
_cell.angle_alpha   90.00
_cell.angle_beta   90.00
_cell.angle_gamma   90.00
#
_symmetry.space_group_name_H-M   'P 1'
#
loop_
_entity.id
_entity.type
_entity.pdbx_description
1 polymer ?
#
loop_
_entity_poly.entity_id
_entity_poly.type
_entity_poly.pdbx_seq_one_letter_code
_entity_poly.pdbx_strand_id
1 'polypeptide(L)'
;NIFLAPHQVGQVAHMAERFPGVNVVIDHLAMIEIDAPDEKGFGPLLGLARFPNVYVRTSLHNPSKTKRLPFRDVWPFLRRVYDRFGPRRLVWANFYELLIMKELIPFFTAEDKEWILGRTAHRLYKFPAA
;
A
#
# COMPACT_ATOMS: atom_id res chain seq x y z
N ASN A 1 0.10 -12.30 -1.64
CA ASN A 1 -0.17 -11.31 -0.58
C ASN A 1 0.43 -11.82 0.71
N ILE A 2 1.03 -10.94 1.50
CA ILE A 2 1.62 -11.28 2.79
C ILE A 2 1.13 -10.30 3.86
N PHE A 3 0.66 -10.85 4.96
CA PHE A 3 0.34 -10.11 6.18
C PHE A 3 1.49 -10.28 7.17
N LEU A 4 2.02 -9.18 7.68
CA LEU A 4 3.21 -9.18 8.53
C LEU A 4 3.21 -7.98 9.46
N ALA A 5 3.88 -8.13 10.60
CA ALA A 5 4.07 -7.08 11.59
C ALA A 5 5.21 -6.12 11.19
N PRO A 6 5.28 -4.89 11.73
CA PRO A 6 6.29 -3.89 11.35
C PRO A 6 7.75 -4.39 11.42
N HIS A 7 8.10 -5.16 12.45
CA HIS A 7 9.45 -5.71 12.64
C HIS A 7 9.82 -6.80 11.61
N GLN A 8 8.84 -7.33 10.87
CA GLN A 8 9.05 -8.35 9.84
C GLN A 8 9.22 -7.74 8.44
N VAL A 9 9.04 -6.42 8.26
CA VAL A 9 9.11 -5.75 6.95
C VAL A 9 10.43 -6.02 6.25
N GLY A 10 11.55 -6.12 6.99
CA GLY A 10 12.86 -6.46 6.42
C GLY A 10 12.90 -7.83 5.71
N GLN A 11 12.07 -8.78 6.12
CA GLN A 11 12.01 -10.12 5.49
C GLN A 11 11.50 -10.05 4.05
N VAL A 12 10.71 -9.01 3.72
CA VAL A 12 10.22 -8.79 2.36
C VAL A 12 11.36 -8.49 1.39
N ALA A 13 12.41 -7.79 1.85
CA ALA A 13 13.60 -7.53 1.01
C ALA A 13 14.25 -8.85 0.59
N HIS A 14 14.44 -9.78 1.54
CA HIS A 14 15.01 -11.09 1.25
C HIS A 14 14.13 -11.90 0.28
N MET A 15 12.80 -11.84 0.41
CA MET A 15 11.89 -12.48 -0.53
C MET A 15 12.00 -11.87 -1.94
N ALA A 16 12.02 -10.54 -2.03
CA ALA A 16 12.06 -9.81 -3.29
C ALA A 16 13.37 -10.05 -4.04
N GLU A 17 14.50 -10.07 -3.33
CA GLU A 17 15.84 -10.36 -3.88
C GLU A 17 15.97 -11.82 -4.32
N ARG A 18 15.51 -12.76 -3.49
CA ARG A 18 15.63 -14.19 -3.79
C ARG A 18 14.73 -14.63 -4.94
N PHE A 19 13.57 -14.00 -5.11
CA PHE A 19 12.57 -14.37 -6.11
C PHE A 19 12.10 -13.15 -6.92
N PRO A 20 12.95 -12.56 -7.79
CA PRO A 20 12.62 -11.33 -8.52
C PRO A 20 11.44 -11.49 -9.49
N GLY A 21 11.14 -12.73 -9.92
CA GLY A 21 9.99 -13.04 -10.77
C GLY A 21 8.65 -13.19 -10.02
N VAL A 22 8.66 -13.14 -8.68
CA VAL A 22 7.46 -13.26 -7.84
C VAL A 22 7.07 -11.89 -7.32
N ASN A 23 5.83 -11.49 -7.57
CA ASN A 23 5.28 -10.26 -7.01
C ASN A 23 4.94 -10.46 -5.53
N VAL A 24 5.41 -9.56 -4.68
CA VAL A 24 5.14 -9.55 -3.24
C VAL A 24 4.26 -8.34 -2.91
N VAL A 25 3.04 -8.60 -2.44
CA VAL A 25 2.09 -7.55 -2.04
C VAL A 25 2.01 -7.53 -0.51
N ILE A 26 2.42 -6.42 0.09
CA ILE A 26 2.36 -6.20 1.53
C ILE A 26 0.96 -5.74 1.89
N ASP A 27 0.26 -6.50 2.73
CA ASP A 27 -1.08 -6.17 3.16
C ASP A 27 -1.08 -5.10 4.26
N HIS A 28 -2.08 -4.22 4.19
CA HIS A 28 -2.44 -3.28 5.26
C HIS A 28 -1.30 -2.43 5.80
N LEU A 29 -0.36 -2.04 4.93
CA LEU A 29 0.80 -1.23 5.32
C LEU A 29 1.62 -1.88 6.46
N ALA A 30 1.67 -3.21 6.50
CA ALA A 30 2.31 -4.00 7.56
C ALA A 30 1.84 -3.65 8.99
N MET A 31 0.60 -3.15 9.13
CA MET A 31 0.03 -2.70 10.40
C MET A 31 0.93 -1.69 11.15
N ILE A 32 1.68 -0.88 10.41
CA ILE A 32 2.53 0.16 10.99
C ILE A 32 1.66 1.26 11.59
N GLU A 33 1.96 1.64 12.82
CA GLU A 33 1.35 2.79 13.48
C GLU A 33 1.72 4.10 12.78
N ILE A 34 0.74 4.97 12.50
CA ILE A 34 0.94 6.21 11.73
C ILE A 34 1.85 7.24 12.40
N ASP A 35 2.10 7.11 13.70
CA ASP A 35 2.97 7.98 14.49
C ASP A 35 4.26 7.26 14.97
N ALA A 36 4.52 6.05 14.46
CA ALA A 36 5.77 5.37 14.75
C ALA A 36 6.95 6.17 14.18
N PRO A 37 8.10 6.21 14.88
CA PRO A 37 9.35 6.67 14.30
C PRO A 37 9.67 5.91 13.01
N ASP A 38 10.24 6.60 12.03
CA ASP A 38 10.48 6.04 10.69
C ASP A 38 11.32 4.76 10.75
N GLU A 39 12.31 4.69 11.64
CA GLU A 39 13.21 3.55 11.80
C GLU A 39 12.46 2.27 12.20
N LYS A 40 11.32 2.41 12.88
CA LYS A 40 10.56 1.29 13.45
C LYS A 40 9.50 0.70 12.53
N GLY A 41 9.29 1.27 11.35
CA GLY A 41 8.37 0.66 10.39
C GLY A 41 8.34 1.35 9.05
N PHE A 42 8.15 2.66 9.06
CA PHE A 42 7.84 3.37 7.82
C PHE A 42 9.02 3.52 6.88
N GLY A 43 10.19 3.87 7.40
CA GLY A 43 11.44 3.92 6.66
C GLY A 43 11.78 2.58 5.98
N PRO A 44 11.79 1.46 6.73
CA PRO A 44 11.94 0.13 6.15
C PRO A 44 10.93 -0.17 5.02
N LEU A 45 9.63 0.12 5.23
CA LEU A 45 8.60 -0.08 4.20
C LEU A 45 8.88 0.74 2.95
N LEU A 46 9.16 2.04 3.09
CA LEU A 46 9.51 2.92 1.98
C LEU A 46 10.80 2.48 1.26
N GLY A 47 11.76 1.93 2.01
CA GLY A 47 13.01 1.39 1.48
C GLY A 47 12.79 0.20 0.52
N LEU A 48 11.69 -0.54 0.67
CA LEU A 48 11.33 -1.64 -0.23
C LEU A 48 10.91 -1.18 -1.64
N ALA A 49 10.63 0.11 -1.82
CA ALA A 49 10.30 0.65 -3.14
C ALA A 49 11.48 0.58 -4.15
N ARG A 50 12.69 0.21 -3.70
CA ARG A 50 13.79 -0.15 -4.61
C ARG A 50 13.56 -1.46 -5.36
N PHE A 51 12.67 -2.33 -4.85
CA PHE A 51 12.33 -3.59 -5.48
C PHE A 51 11.12 -3.42 -6.42
N PRO A 52 11.26 -3.71 -7.72
CA PRO A 52 10.19 -3.51 -8.70
C PRO A 52 9.04 -4.50 -8.53
N ASN A 53 9.30 -5.65 -7.90
CA ASN A 53 8.32 -6.70 -7.62
C ASN A 53 7.61 -6.56 -6.26
N VAL A 54 7.82 -5.45 -5.52
CA VAL A 54 7.13 -5.18 -4.26
C VAL A 54 6.00 -4.16 -4.46
N TYR A 55 4.83 -4.50 -3.92
CA TYR A 55 3.58 -3.76 -4.01
C TYR A 55 3.00 -3.57 -2.61
N VAL A 56 2.14 -2.58 -2.45
CA VAL A 56 1.49 -2.28 -1.17
C VAL A 56 -0.02 -2.24 -1.34
N ARG A 57 -0.73 -3.00 -0.51
CA ARG A 57 -2.18 -2.93 -0.41
C ARG A 57 -2.55 -1.88 0.63
N THR A 58 -3.22 -0.82 0.19
CA THR A 58 -3.56 0.35 1.01
C THR A 58 -4.82 0.10 1.80
N SER A 59 -4.81 0.38 3.10
CA SER A 59 -6.02 0.42 3.95
C SER A 59 -5.96 1.59 4.91
N LEU A 60 -7.08 2.30 5.08
CA LEU A 60 -7.15 3.51 5.90
C LEU A 60 -7.62 3.24 7.33
N HIS A 61 -8.63 2.40 7.54
CA HIS A 61 -9.18 2.15 8.87
C HIS A 61 -8.19 1.50 9.85
N ASN A 62 -7.36 0.57 9.36
CA ASN A 62 -6.46 -0.24 10.18
C ASN A 62 -5.47 0.66 10.93
N PRO A 63 -4.69 1.50 10.22
CA PRO A 63 -3.71 2.37 10.87
C PRO A 63 -4.33 3.67 11.44
N SER A 64 -5.59 4.00 11.15
CA SER A 64 -6.25 5.17 11.74
C SER A 64 -6.35 5.03 13.26
N LYS A 65 -5.92 6.06 13.99
CA LYS A 65 -6.04 6.12 15.45
C LYS A 65 -7.37 6.71 15.89
N THR A 66 -7.91 7.63 15.09
CA THR A 66 -9.20 8.24 15.37
C THR A 66 -10.37 7.31 15.06
N LYS A 67 -10.18 6.35 14.14
CA LYS A 67 -11.24 5.49 13.58
C LYS A 67 -12.42 6.27 13.00
N ARG A 68 -12.25 7.55 12.70
CA ARG A 68 -13.29 8.44 12.17
C ARG A 68 -13.16 8.55 10.67
N LEU A 69 -14.23 8.25 9.93
CA LEU A 69 -14.30 8.50 8.50
C LEU A 69 -14.08 10.00 8.21
N PRO A 70 -13.35 10.38 7.14
CA PRO A 70 -12.74 9.53 6.11
C PRO A 70 -11.27 9.14 6.42
N PHE A 71 -10.91 8.97 7.70
CA PHE A 71 -9.58 8.56 8.18
C PHE A 71 -8.45 9.52 7.79
N ARG A 72 -8.71 10.83 7.97
CA ARG A 72 -7.78 11.90 7.56
C ARG A 72 -6.43 11.82 8.25
N ASP A 73 -6.37 11.23 9.43
CA ASP A 73 -5.14 10.98 10.18
C ASP A 73 -4.16 10.06 9.42
N VAL A 74 -4.66 9.21 8.52
CA VAL A 74 -3.84 8.30 7.71
C VAL A 74 -3.38 8.91 6.39
N TRP A 75 -4.01 9.99 5.93
CA TRP A 75 -3.73 10.56 4.61
C TRP A 75 -2.27 11.01 4.42
N PRO A 76 -1.60 11.64 5.41
CA PRO A 76 -0.17 11.95 5.30
C PRO A 76 0.69 10.70 5.10
N PHE A 77 0.37 9.63 5.82
CA PHE A 77 1.06 8.34 5.70
C PHE A 77 0.83 7.70 4.33
N LEU A 78 -0.42 7.68 3.86
CA LEU A 78 -0.76 7.22 2.52
C LEU A 78 -0.01 8.01 1.43
N ARG A 79 0.05 9.35 1.56
CA ARG A 79 0.78 10.20 0.61
C ARG A 79 2.25 9.80 0.50
N ARG A 80 2.93 9.58 1.62
CA ARG A 80 4.33 9.16 1.63
C ARG A 80 4.55 7.82 0.91
N VAL A 81 3.64 6.84 1.09
CA VAL A 81 3.70 5.57 0.34
C VAL A 81 3.41 5.78 -1.14
N TYR A 82 2.42 6.60 -1.46
CA TYR A 82 2.06 6.97 -2.83
C TYR A 82 3.23 7.64 -3.57
N ASP A 83 3.86 8.65 -2.98
CA ASP A 83 5.00 9.36 -3.58
C ASP A 83 6.19 8.42 -3.83
N ARG A 84 6.38 7.41 -2.96
CA ARG A 84 7.55 6.51 -3.02
C ARG A 84 7.35 5.29 -3.91
N PHE A 85 6.18 4.65 -3.84
CA PHE A 85 5.85 3.46 -4.62
C PHE A 85 5.27 3.81 -5.98
N GLY A 86 4.54 4.92 -6.07
CA GLY A 86 3.74 5.28 -7.23
C GLY A 86 2.45 4.44 -7.35
N PRO A 87 1.46 4.95 -8.10
CA PRO A 87 0.12 4.36 -8.22
C PRO A 87 0.13 2.94 -8.81
N ARG A 88 1.09 2.64 -9.69
CA ARG A 88 1.25 1.34 -10.37
C ARG A 88 1.75 0.22 -9.45
N ARG A 89 2.07 0.54 -8.19
CA ARG A 89 2.48 -0.42 -7.15
C ARG A 89 1.57 -0.40 -5.92
N LEU A 90 0.46 0.33 -6.00
CA LEU A 90 -0.55 0.37 -4.95
C LEU A 90 -1.81 -0.39 -5.39
N VAL A 91 -2.43 -1.05 -4.43
CA VAL A 91 -3.70 -1.76 -4.61
C VAL A 91 -4.65 -1.35 -3.49
N TRP A 92 -5.85 -0.93 -3.85
CA TRP A 92 -6.88 -0.64 -2.86
C TRP A 92 -7.38 -1.91 -2.14
N ALA A 93 -7.64 -1.81 -0.83
CA ALA A 93 -7.98 -2.97 -0.02
C ALA A 93 -9.46 -3.36 0.02
N ASN A 94 -10.37 -2.41 0.33
CA ASN A 94 -11.69 -2.72 0.91
C ASN A 94 -12.83 -1.82 0.41
N PHE A 95 -13.97 -2.41 0.03
CA PHE A 95 -15.17 -1.74 -0.54
C PHE A 95 -15.67 -0.50 0.22
N TYR A 96 -15.70 -0.53 1.55
CA TYR A 96 -16.23 0.60 2.31
C TYR A 96 -15.30 1.84 2.30
N GLU A 97 -14.04 1.70 1.90
CA GLU A 97 -13.10 2.82 1.72
C GLU A 97 -13.12 3.35 0.26
N LEU A 98 -13.93 2.74 -0.63
CA LEU A 98 -13.93 3.04 -2.07
C LEU A 98 -14.15 4.52 -2.36
N LEU A 99 -15.21 5.10 -1.81
CA LEU A 99 -15.56 6.50 -2.06
C LEU A 99 -14.48 7.46 -1.52
N ILE A 100 -13.83 7.10 -0.41
CA ILE A 100 -12.72 7.91 0.12
C ILE A 100 -11.56 7.92 -0.88
N MET A 101 -11.13 6.72 -1.30
CA MET A 101 -10.00 6.54 -2.22
C MET A 101 -10.28 7.14 -3.61
N LYS A 102 -11.52 7.00 -4.08
CA LYS A 102 -11.94 7.46 -5.41
C LYS A 102 -12.22 8.96 -5.45
N GLU A 103 -12.87 9.52 -4.43
CA GLU A 103 -13.42 10.89 -4.50
C GLU A 103 -12.75 11.87 -3.55
N LEU A 104 -12.24 11.42 -2.39
CA LEU A 104 -11.83 12.34 -1.31
C LEU A 104 -10.32 12.55 -1.18
N ILE A 105 -9.48 11.59 -1.61
CA ILE A 105 -8.02 11.73 -1.54
C ILE A 105 -7.56 12.82 -2.52
N PRO A 106 -7.02 13.96 -2.04
CA PRO A 106 -6.78 15.13 -2.89
C PRO A 106 -5.50 15.05 -3.72
N PHE A 107 -4.69 14.01 -3.53
CA PHE A 107 -3.38 13.86 -4.16
C PHE A 107 -3.27 12.73 -5.18
N PHE A 108 -4.36 12.00 -5.41
CA PHE A 108 -4.43 11.08 -6.54
C PHE A 108 -4.93 11.82 -7.77
N THR A 109 -4.20 11.74 -8.88
CA THR A 109 -4.71 12.21 -10.16
C THR A 109 -5.80 11.27 -10.69
N ALA A 110 -6.51 11.69 -11.73
CA ALA A 110 -7.50 10.83 -12.39
C ALA A 110 -6.87 9.53 -12.94
N GLU A 111 -5.68 9.62 -13.55
CA GLU A 111 -4.95 8.44 -14.05
C GLU A 111 -4.53 7.52 -12.91
N ASP A 112 -4.01 8.08 -11.81
CA ASP A 112 -3.52 7.29 -10.68
C ASP A 112 -4.64 6.47 -10.03
N LYS A 113 -5.85 7.03 -9.97
CA LYS A 113 -7.03 6.32 -9.46
C LYS A 113 -7.33 5.08 -10.28
N GLU A 114 -7.20 5.10 -11.61
CA GLU A 114 -7.41 3.92 -12.45
C GLU A 114 -6.44 2.79 -12.11
N TRP A 115 -5.19 3.14 -11.77
CA TRP A 115 -4.18 2.17 -11.36
C TRP A 115 -4.46 1.61 -9.96
N ILE A 116 -4.63 2.48 -8.98
CA ILE A 116 -4.81 2.11 -7.57
C ILE A 116 -6.09 1.29 -7.36
N LEU A 117 -7.18 1.66 -8.05
CA LEU A 117 -8.50 1.05 -7.89
C LEU A 117 -8.74 -0.18 -8.78
N GLY A 118 -7.83 -0.50 -9.72
CA GLY A 118 -8.10 -1.62 -10.64
C GLY A 118 -6.91 -2.13 -11.44
N ARG A 119 -6.24 -1.29 -12.25
CA ARG A 119 -5.25 -1.78 -13.24
C ARG A 119 -4.07 -2.49 -12.58
N THR A 120 -3.61 -2.02 -11.42
CA THR A 120 -2.53 -2.69 -10.67
C THR A 120 -2.96 -4.10 -10.23
N ALA A 121 -4.17 -4.27 -9.72
CA ALA A 121 -4.71 -5.56 -9.32
C ALA A 121 -4.89 -6.51 -10.51
N HIS A 122 -5.44 -6.02 -11.64
CA HIS A 122 -5.55 -6.81 -12.87
C HIS A 122 -4.21 -7.33 -13.37
N ARG A 123 -3.16 -6.50 -13.33
CA ARG A 123 -1.80 -6.90 -13.71
C ARG A 123 -1.23 -7.96 -12.77
N LEU A 124 -1.49 -7.83 -11.47
CA LEU A 124 -0.95 -8.72 -10.43
C LEU A 124 -1.59 -10.10 -10.43
N TYR A 125 -2.92 -10.15 -10.45
CA TYR A 125 -3.67 -11.38 -10.17
C TYR A 125 -4.11 -12.14 -11.41
N LYS A 126 -3.95 -11.57 -12.61
CA LYS A 126 -4.28 -12.20 -13.90
C LYS A 126 -5.65 -12.89 -13.87
N PHE A 127 -6.68 -12.14 -13.48
CA PHE A 127 -8.04 -12.66 -13.45
C PHE A 127 -8.41 -13.27 -14.81
N PRO A 128 -9.11 -14.42 -14.83
CA PRO A 128 -9.62 -14.97 -16.08
C PRO A 128 -10.52 -13.95 -16.79
N ALA A 129 -10.57 -14.03 -18.11
CA ALA A 129 -11.54 -13.25 -18.87
C ALA A 129 -12.96 -13.62 -18.39
N ALA A 130 -13.80 -12.59 -18.23
CA ALA A 130 -15.19 -12.74 -17.83
C ALA A 130 -16.02 -13.41 -18.94
#